data_AF-A0A1S4CMS4-F1
#
_entry.id   AF-A0A1S4CMS4-F1
#
_cell.length_a   1.000
_cell.length_b   1.000
_cell.length_c   1.000
_cell.angle_alpha   90.00
_cell.angle_beta   90.00
_cell.angle_gamma   90.00
#
_symmetry.space_group_name_H-M   'P 1'
#
loop_
_entity.id
_entity.type
_entity.pdbx_description
1 polymer ?
#
loop_
_entity_poly.entity_id
_entity_poly.type
_entity_poly.pdbx_seq_one_letter_code
_entity_poly.pdbx_strand_id
1 'polypeptide(L)'
;MARTKQIARKSTKGKSQRKQLARKAVRESAPATEGVKKPHRFRPGTVALREICKYQKLTELSNVWFERELKTNLRFQSSAVAELEEASDDFGVEKDEINQRISGKNLLKDRIF
;
A
#
# COMPACT_ATOMS: atom_id res chain seq x y z
N MET A 1 30.30 9.51 46.63
CA MET A 1 31.31 8.99 45.67
C MET A 1 30.66 7.90 44.82
N ALA A 2 30.15 8.25 43.63
CA ALA A 2 29.45 7.30 42.75
C ALA A 2 30.38 6.86 41.61
N ARG A 3 30.67 5.56 41.54
CA ARG A 3 31.56 4.95 40.55
C ARG A 3 30.84 4.81 39.21
N THR A 4 31.18 5.64 38.23
CA THR A 4 30.69 5.50 36.85
C THR A 4 31.50 4.40 36.14
N LYS A 5 30.83 3.30 35.75
CA LYS A 5 31.44 2.28 34.88
C LYS A 5 31.44 2.83 33.45
N GLN A 6 32.59 3.29 32.97
CA GLN A 6 32.78 3.63 31.57
C GLN A 6 32.73 2.35 30.73
N ILE A 7 31.66 2.15 29.97
CA ILE A 7 31.59 1.10 28.96
C ILE A 7 32.03 1.71 27.64
N ALA A 8 33.14 1.24 27.09
CA ALA A 8 33.61 1.64 25.77
C ALA A 8 32.55 1.26 24.71
N ARG A 9 31.87 2.27 24.16
CA ARG A 9 31.05 2.12 22.96
C ARG A 9 31.92 2.40 21.75
N LYS A 10 32.09 1.42 20.85
CA LYS A 10 32.71 1.64 19.54
C LYS A 10 31.76 2.50 18.70
N SER A 11 32.06 3.79 18.58
CA SER A 11 31.36 4.72 17.69
C SER A 11 32.00 4.69 16.30
N THR A 12 31.62 3.70 15.49
CA THR A 12 31.99 3.72 14.07
C THR A 12 31.04 4.67 13.34
N LYS A 13 31.32 5.97 13.47
CA LYS A 13 30.66 7.02 12.70
C LYS A 13 31.05 6.83 11.23
N GLY A 14 30.05 6.65 10.38
CA GLY A 14 30.24 6.33 8.98
C GLY A 14 30.98 7.39 8.16
N LYS A 15 31.41 6.93 6.98
CA LYS A 15 31.98 7.62 5.80
C LYS A 15 33.50 7.73 5.75
N SER A 16 34.09 6.79 5.00
CA SER A 16 35.47 6.76 4.53
C SER A 16 35.74 7.89 3.52
N GLN A 17 36.92 8.50 3.60
CA GLN A 17 37.49 9.29 2.52
C GLN A 17 38.06 8.36 1.43
N ARG A 18 37.70 8.69 0.19
CA ARG A 18 37.90 7.97 -1.07
C ARG A 18 39.38 7.79 -1.43
N LYS A 19 39.79 6.57 -1.79
CA LYS A 19 40.90 6.33 -2.72
C LYS A 19 40.41 5.42 -3.85
N GLN A 20 40.38 5.97 -5.07
CA GLN A 20 40.06 5.23 -6.28
C GLN A 20 41.20 4.28 -6.62
N LEU A 21 40.92 2.98 -6.62
CA LEU A 21 41.69 1.99 -7.34
C LEU A 21 40.68 1.14 -8.11
N ALA A 22 40.78 1.17 -9.44
CA ALA A 22 39.97 0.33 -10.31
C ALA A 22 40.28 -1.14 -10.01
N ARG A 23 39.28 -1.88 -9.54
CA ARG A 23 39.33 -3.34 -9.44
C ARG A 23 38.32 -3.95 -10.40
N LYS A 24 38.84 -4.81 -11.26
CA LYS A 24 38.14 -5.65 -12.24
C LYS A 24 36.96 -6.37 -11.59
N ALA A 25 35.83 -6.41 -12.28
CA ALA A 25 34.66 -7.15 -11.88
C ALA A 25 34.94 -8.66 -11.92
N VAL A 26 34.94 -9.29 -10.74
CA VAL A 26 34.46 -10.65 -10.56
C VAL A 26 33.43 -10.54 -9.45
N ARG A 27 32.15 -10.43 -9.84
CA ARG A 27 31.04 -10.55 -8.89
C ARG A 27 30.83 -12.05 -8.65
N GLU A 28 31.63 -12.63 -7.77
CA GLU A 28 31.25 -13.90 -7.15
C GLU A 28 30.04 -13.62 -6.24
N SER A 29 28.88 -14.08 -6.67
CA SER A 29 27.66 -14.14 -5.88
C SER A 29 27.69 -15.38 -4.97
N ALA A 30 28.70 -15.49 -4.11
CA ALA A 30 28.66 -16.41 -3.00
C ALA A 30 28.44 -15.56 -1.74
N PRO A 31 27.23 -15.54 -1.14
CA PRO A 31 27.07 -14.89 0.15
C PRO A 31 27.92 -15.68 1.15
N ALA A 32 28.93 -15.04 1.72
CA ALA A 32 29.62 -15.55 2.90
C ALA A 32 28.55 -15.99 3.90
N THR A 33 28.58 -17.25 4.29
CA THR A 33 27.59 -17.96 5.12
C THR A 33 27.60 -17.47 6.57
N GLU A 34 27.44 -16.17 6.79
CA GLU A 34 26.98 -15.64 8.07
C GLU A 34 25.45 -15.59 8.01
N GLY A 35 24.83 -16.54 8.73
CA GLY A 35 23.39 -16.81 8.80
C GLY A 35 22.48 -15.73 8.23
N VAL A 36 21.95 -15.98 7.03
CA VAL A 36 20.97 -15.12 6.37
C VAL A 36 19.83 -14.85 7.35
N LYS A 37 19.64 -13.58 7.73
CA LYS A 37 18.49 -13.15 8.53
C LYS A 37 17.24 -13.69 7.85
N LYS A 38 16.41 -14.40 8.61
CA LYS A 38 15.17 -14.97 8.10
C LYS A 38 14.41 -13.91 7.28
N PRO A 39 13.90 -14.24 6.08
CA PRO A 39 13.17 -13.29 5.27
C PRO A 39 12.02 -12.72 6.09
N HIS A 40 11.89 -11.40 6.09
CA HIS A 40 10.86 -10.73 6.85
C HIS A 40 9.48 -11.13 6.30
N ARG A 41 8.69 -11.81 7.14
CA ARG A 41 7.31 -12.16 6.83
C ARG A 41 6.38 -11.22 7.58
N PHE A 42 5.50 -10.55 6.84
CA PHE A 42 4.46 -9.73 7.43
C PHE A 42 3.49 -10.58 8.26
N ARG A 43 2.90 -9.96 9.27
CA ARG A 43 1.83 -10.60 10.05
C ARG A 43 0.64 -10.88 9.14
N PRO A 44 -0.11 -11.97 9.38
CA PRO A 44 -1.35 -12.21 8.65
C PRO A 44 -2.25 -10.96 8.73
N GLY A 45 -2.86 -10.60 7.60
CA GLY A 45 -3.69 -9.39 7.48
C GLY A 45 -2.95 -8.11 7.09
N THR A 46 -1.64 -7.97 7.33
CA THR A 46 -0.91 -6.72 7.00
C THR A 46 -0.86 -6.46 5.49
N VAL A 47 -0.64 -7.50 4.69
CA VAL A 47 -0.61 -7.38 3.22
C VAL A 47 -2.02 -7.10 2.69
N ALA A 48 -3.03 -7.79 3.23
CA ALA A 48 -4.43 -7.60 2.85
C ALA A 48 -4.91 -6.17 3.12
N LEU A 49 -4.62 -5.61 4.31
CA LEU A 49 -4.97 -4.22 4.63
C LEU A 49 -4.27 -3.22 3.69
N ARG A 50 -2.99 -3.46 3.38
CA ARG A 50 -2.24 -2.62 2.43
C ARG A 50 -2.86 -2.66 1.03
N GLU A 51 -3.30 -3.81 0.57
CA GLU A 51 -3.95 -3.97 -0.73
C GLU A 51 -5.33 -3.33 -0.77
N ILE A 52 -6.15 -3.52 0.27
CA ILE A 52 -7.45 -2.84 0.41
C ILE A 52 -7.26 -1.32 0.34
N CYS A 53 -6.34 -0.76 1.13
CA CYS A 53 -6.05 0.67 1.09
C CYS A 53 -5.50 1.16 -0.26
N LYS A 54 -4.78 0.31 -1.00
CA LYS A 54 -4.26 0.65 -2.34
C LYS A 54 -5.40 0.72 -3.35
N TYR A 55 -6.28 -0.29 -3.39
CA TYR A 55 -7.35 -0.34 -4.39
C TYR A 55 -8.45 0.68 -4.13
N GLN A 56 -8.79 0.95 -2.86
CA GLN A 56 -9.73 2.02 -2.51
C GLN A 56 -9.26 3.42 -2.95
N LYS A 57 -7.95 3.68 -2.92
CA LYS A 57 -7.38 4.94 -3.41
C LYS A 57 -7.26 5.01 -4.93
N LEU A 58 -7.23 3.87 -5.61
CA LEU A 58 -7.14 3.80 -7.07
C LEU A 58 -8.53 3.82 -7.73
N THR A 59 -9.60 3.42 -7.04
CA THR A 59 -10.98 3.54 -7.53
C THR A 59 -11.41 4.99 -7.68
N GLU A 60 -10.98 5.90 -6.79
CA GLU A 60 -11.19 7.35 -6.96
C GLU A 60 -10.57 7.90 -8.27
N LEU A 61 -9.54 7.24 -8.80
CA LEU A 61 -8.87 7.61 -10.06
C LEU A 61 -9.48 6.92 -11.30
N SER A 62 -10.38 5.94 -11.11
CA SER A 62 -10.93 5.10 -12.19
C SER A 62 -11.99 5.80 -13.03
N ASN A 63 -12.62 6.87 -12.54
CA ASN A 63 -13.71 7.56 -13.24
C ASN A 63 -13.22 8.27 -14.52
N VAL A 64 -11.98 8.75 -14.54
CA VAL A 64 -11.35 9.37 -15.72
C VAL A 64 -11.05 8.34 -16.82
N TRP A 65 -10.82 7.08 -16.45
CA TRP A 65 -10.59 5.98 -17.41
C TRP A 65 -11.90 5.51 -18.03
N PHE A 66 -12.98 5.47 -17.25
CA PHE A 66 -14.31 5.07 -17.71
C PHE A 66 -14.83 5.97 -18.84
N GLU A 67 -14.70 7.29 -18.68
CA GLU A 67 -15.09 8.26 -19.70
C GLU A 67 -14.21 8.16 -20.96
N ARG A 68 -12.93 7.85 -20.81
CA ARG A 68 -11.98 7.68 -21.93
C ARG A 68 -12.23 6.39 -22.71
N GLU A 69 -12.55 5.28 -22.04
CA GLU A 69 -12.78 3.98 -22.65
C GLU A 69 -14.05 3.98 -23.53
N LEU A 70 -15.13 4.60 -23.05
CA LEU A 70 -16.43 4.69 -23.74
C LEU A 70 -16.39 5.56 -25.02
N LYS A 71 -15.47 6.52 -25.13
CA LYS A 71 -15.40 7.48 -26.24
C LYS A 71 -14.58 6.98 -27.44
N THR A 72 -13.97 5.80 -27.37
CA THR A 72 -12.97 5.40 -28.38
C THR A 72 -13.54 5.08 -29.75
N ASN A 73 -14.79 4.60 -29.89
CA ASN A 73 -15.40 4.29 -31.21
C ASN A 73 -16.96 4.29 -31.27
N LEU A 74 -17.69 4.58 -30.19
CA LEU A 74 -19.16 4.55 -30.14
C LEU A 74 -19.73 5.94 -29.81
N ARG A 75 -20.84 6.32 -30.45
CA ARG A 75 -21.57 7.55 -30.14
C ARG A 75 -22.71 7.24 -29.17
N PHE A 76 -22.47 7.43 -27.88
CA PHE A 76 -23.51 7.36 -26.87
C PHE A 76 -24.24 8.71 -26.76
N GLN A 77 -25.55 8.69 -26.49
CA GLN A 77 -26.24 9.89 -26.05
C GLN A 77 -25.67 10.31 -24.69
N SER A 78 -25.50 11.61 -24.46
CA SER A 78 -24.96 12.11 -23.19
C SER A 78 -25.83 11.73 -21.99
N SER A 79 -27.15 11.60 -22.18
CA SER A 79 -28.09 11.08 -21.17
C SER A 79 -27.81 9.64 -20.78
N ALA A 80 -27.57 8.76 -21.77
CA ALA A 80 -27.29 7.35 -21.52
C ALA A 80 -25.95 7.13 -20.78
N VAL A 81 -24.95 7.98 -21.00
CA VAL A 81 -23.69 7.92 -20.25
C VAL A 81 -23.89 8.36 -18.80
N ALA A 82 -24.68 9.41 -18.56
CA ALA A 82 -24.98 9.90 -17.22
C ALA A 82 -25.78 8.88 -16.39
N GLU A 83 -26.78 8.22 -16.99
CA GLU A 83 -27.54 7.15 -16.32
C GLU A 83 -26.66 5.96 -15.92
N LEU A 84 -25.67 5.60 -16.75
CA LEU A 84 -24.72 4.53 -16.43
C LEU A 84 -23.73 4.92 -15.33
N GLU A 85 -23.37 6.20 -15.24
CA GLU A 85 -22.55 6.76 -14.16
C GLU A 85 -23.32 6.73 -12.83
N GLU A 86 -24.57 7.23 -12.82
CA GLU A 86 -25.45 7.22 -11.65
C GLU A 86 -25.71 5.78 -11.15
N ALA A 87 -26.02 4.85 -12.05
CA ALA A 87 -26.20 3.44 -11.68
C ALA A 87 -24.90 2.78 -11.14
N SER A 88 -23.73 3.23 -11.61
CA SER A 88 -22.44 2.72 -11.12
C SER A 88 -22.11 3.25 -9.72
N ASP A 89 -22.44 4.52 -9.46
CA ASP A 89 -22.28 5.16 -8.15
C ASP A 89 -23.25 4.57 -7.12
N ASP A 90 -24.51 4.35 -7.50
CA ASP A 90 -25.53 3.70 -6.64
C ASP A 90 -25.10 2.28 -6.26
N PHE A 91 -24.58 1.51 -7.22
CA PHE A 91 -24.03 0.18 -6.94
C PHE A 91 -22.80 0.23 -6.01
N GLY A 92 -22.01 1.31 -6.08
CA GLY A 92 -20.92 1.60 -5.16
C GLY A 92 -21.42 1.85 -3.74
N VAL A 93 -22.44 2.70 -3.59
CA VAL A 93 -23.06 3.03 -2.29
C VAL A 93 -23.67 1.79 -1.64
N GLU A 94 -24.40 0.97 -2.40
CA GLU A 94 -25.00 -0.27 -1.90
C GLU A 94 -23.91 -1.25 -1.39
N LYS A 95 -22.82 -1.40 -2.16
CA LYS A 95 -21.67 -2.22 -1.73
C LYS A 95 -21.04 -1.71 -0.44
N ASP A 96 -20.89 -0.40 -0.31
CA ASP A 96 -20.33 0.22 0.89
C ASP A 96 -21.27 0.08 2.09
N GLU A 97 -22.58 0.18 1.90
CA GLU A 97 -23.58 -0.06 2.94
C GLU A 97 -23.55 -1.53 3.41
N ILE A 98 -23.49 -2.48 2.48
CA ILE A 98 -23.35 -3.91 2.79
C ILE A 98 -22.04 -4.15 3.56
N ASN A 99 -20.93 -3.55 3.13
CA ASN A 99 -19.65 -3.65 3.84
C ASN A 99 -19.70 -3.04 5.25
N GLN A 100 -20.41 -1.93 5.45
CA GLN A 100 -20.63 -1.31 6.75
C GLN A 100 -21.51 -2.18 7.67
N ARG A 101 -22.53 -2.84 7.11
CA ARG A 101 -23.40 -3.80 7.80
C ARG A 101 -22.65 -5.05 8.23
N ILE A 102 -21.85 -5.65 7.34
CA ILE A 102 -20.98 -6.80 7.64
C ILE A 102 -19.93 -6.43 8.70
N SER A 103 -19.39 -5.21 8.64
CA SER A 103 -18.43 -4.70 9.63
C SER A 103 -19.08 -4.37 11.00
N GLY A 104 -20.40 -4.48 11.16
CA GLY A 104 -21.12 -4.24 12.43
C GLY A 104 -21.15 -2.78 12.88
N LYS A 105 -20.79 -1.82 12.03
CA LYS A 105 -20.66 -0.40 12.40
C LYS A 105 -22.00 0.31 12.65
N ASN A 106 -23.10 -0.27 12.16
CA ASN A 106 -24.44 0.33 12.26
C ASN A 106 -25.24 -0.11 13.50
N LEU A 107 -24.72 -1.05 14.31
CA LEU A 107 -25.41 -1.56 15.51
C LEU A 107 -25.50 -0.58 16.69
N LEU A 108 -24.97 0.65 16.53
CA LEU A 108 -25.05 1.71 17.54
C LEU A 108 -26.10 2.78 17.22
N LYS A 109 -26.64 2.84 16.00
CA LYS A 109 -27.70 3.82 15.63
C LYS A 109 -29.11 3.29 15.88
N ASP A 110 -29.31 1.97 15.80
CA ASP A 110 -30.63 1.34 15.94
C ASP A 110 -30.98 0.96 17.40
N ARG A 111 -30.24 1.47 18.39
CA ARG A 111 -30.43 1.18 19.83
C ARG A 111 -30.89 2.39 20.63
N ILE A 112 -31.42 3.42 19.95
CA ILE A 112 -32.10 4.56 20.56
C ILE A 112 -33.39 4.84 19.77
N PHE A 113 -34.38 3.99 19.98
CA PHE A 113 -35.77 4.37 20.21
C PHE A 113 -36.42 3.28 21.06
#